data_AF-A0A3D2BJF8-F1
#
_entry.id   AF-A0A3D2BJF8-F1
#
_cell.length_a   1.000
_cell.length_b   1.000
_cell.length_c   1.000
_cell.angle_alpha   90.00
_cell.angle_beta   90.00
_cell.angle_gamma   90.00
#
_symmetry.space_group_name_H-M   'P 1'
#
loop_
_entity.id
_entity.type
_entity.pdbx_description
1 polymer ?
#
loop_
_entity_poly.entity_id
_entity_poly.type
_entity_poly.pdbx_seq_one_letter_code
_entity_poly.pdbx_strand_id
1 'polypeptide(L)' 'MNEKFKTEADVETLAQEVACLKTLVTYMLKALGQADAGRVILNIQRAIDKVDDEKQAETFRNTIAQIKTAYRQ' A
#
# COMPACT_ATOMS: atom_id res chain seq x y z
N MET A 1 -15.05 -10.95 10.34
CA MET A 1 -13.57 -10.88 10.35
C MET A 1 -13.19 -9.73 11.27
N ASN A 2 -12.90 -10.02 12.55
CA ASN A 2 -12.61 -9.00 13.55
C ASN A 2 -11.32 -9.35 14.33
N GLU A 3 -10.41 -10.05 13.66
CA GLU A 3 -9.05 -10.19 14.14
C GLU A 3 -8.33 -8.87 13.88
N LYS A 4 -8.09 -8.11 14.95
CA LYS A 4 -7.18 -6.97 14.88
C LYS A 4 -5.79 -7.55 14.60
N PHE A 5 -5.20 -7.17 13.46
CA PHE A 5 -3.79 -7.45 13.21
C PHE A 5 -2.98 -6.92 14.39
N LYS A 6 -2.14 -7.77 15.00
CA LYS A 6 -1.22 -7.33 16.04
C LYS A 6 -0.26 -6.33 15.40
N THR A 7 -0.04 -5.23 16.07
CA THR A 7 0.92 -4.20 15.68
C THR A 7 1.98 -4.17 16.75
N GLU A 8 3.24 -4.31 16.35
CA GLU A 8 4.35 -4.28 17.29
C GLU A 8 4.51 -2.88 17.91
N ALA A 9 4.86 -2.85 19.20
CA ALA A 9 5.09 -1.60 19.92
C ALA A 9 6.46 -1.00 19.60
N ASP A 10 7.41 -1.85 19.19
CA ASP A 10 8.73 -1.44 18.74
C ASP A 10 8.66 -0.82 17.34
N VAL A 11 9.18 0.41 17.20
CA VAL A 11 9.03 1.20 15.97
C VAL A 11 9.86 0.62 14.82
N GLU A 12 11.03 0.04 15.10
CA GLU A 12 11.88 -0.56 14.07
C GLU A 12 11.22 -1.82 13.50
N THR A 13 10.72 -2.68 14.38
CA THR A 13 9.99 -3.89 14.00
C THR A 13 8.72 -3.54 13.21
N LEU A 14 7.95 -2.55 13.66
CA LEU A 14 6.77 -2.07 12.95
C LEU A 14 7.12 -1.51 11.56
N ALA A 15 8.19 -0.73 11.45
CA ALA A 15 8.65 -0.21 10.16
C ALA A 15 9.03 -1.33 9.20
N GLN A 16 9.69 -2.38 9.70
CA GLN A 16 10.04 -3.56 8.92
C GLN A 16 8.79 -4.33 8.46
N GLU A 17 7.79 -4.52 9.32
CA GLU A 17 6.52 -5.12 8.95
C GLU A 17 5.81 -4.32 7.84
N VAL A 18 5.77 -2.99 7.96
CA VAL A 18 5.21 -2.09 6.95
C VAL A 18 5.97 -2.18 5.62
N ALA A 19 7.31 -2.30 5.65
CA ALA A 19 8.12 -2.49 4.45
C ALA A 19 7.83 -3.84 3.77
N CYS A 20 7.66 -4.90 4.56
CA CYS A 20 7.24 -6.21 4.08
C CYS A 20 5.85 -6.15 3.43
N LEU A 21 4.89 -5.44 4.03
CA LEU A 21 3.55 -5.26 3.46
C LEU A 21 3.60 -4.52 2.11
N LYS A 22 4.40 -3.46 1.98
CA LYS A 22 4.60 -2.77 0.69
C LYS A 22 5.18 -3.70 -0.38
N THR A 23 6.13 -4.54 0.01
CA THR A 23 6.73 -5.55 -0.86
C THR A 23 5.72 -6.61 -1.29
N LEU A 24 4.91 -7.13 -0.36
CA LEU A 24 3.83 -8.07 -0.66
C LEU A 24 2.83 -7.50 -1.65
N VAL A 25 2.39 -6.25 -1.47
CA VAL A 25 1.51 -5.56 -2.43
C VAL A 25 2.18 -5.41 -3.80
N THR A 26 3.47 -5.10 -3.83
CA THR A 26 4.24 -5.03 -5.08
C THR A 26 4.25 -6.38 -5.81
N TYR A 27 4.48 -7.49 -5.10
CA TYR A 27 4.41 -8.83 -5.69
C TYR A 27 3.01 -9.17 -6.20
N MET A 28 1.95 -8.82 -5.46
CA MET A 28 0.57 -8.99 -5.95
C MET A 28 0.35 -8.23 -7.25
N LEU A 29 0.81 -6.98 -7.35
CA LEU A 29 0.71 -6.19 -8.58
C LEU A 29 1.52 -6.78 -9.74
N LYS A 30 2.72 -7.34 -9.47
CA LYS A 30 3.55 -8.02 -10.48
C LYS A 30 2.94 -9.34 -10.95
N ALA A 31 2.18 -10.02 -10.10
CA ALA A 31 1.45 -11.24 -10.47
C ALA A 31 0.23 -10.94 -11.35
N LEU A 32 -0.27 -9.70 -11.37
CA LEU A 32 -1.31 -9.26 -12.29
C LEU A 32 -0.72 -8.93 -13.67
N GLY A 33 -1.51 -9.13 -14.73
CA GLY A 33 -1.17 -8.60 -16.04
C GLY A 33 -1.04 -7.07 -16.01
N GLN A 34 -0.19 -6.49 -16.86
CA GLN A 34 0.14 -5.05 -16.84
C GLN A 34 -1.11 -4.15 -16.89
N ALA A 35 -2.12 -4.51 -17.69
CA ALA A 35 -3.38 -3.77 -17.78
C ALA A 35 -4.19 -3.80 -16.47
N ASP A 36 -4.27 -4.96 -15.83
CA ASP A 36 -5.00 -5.15 -14.58
C ASP A 36 -4.30 -4.47 -13.41
N ALA A 37 -2.96 -4.57 -13.34
CA ALA A 37 -2.17 -3.85 -12.35
C ALA A 37 -2.37 -2.33 -12.45
N GLY A 38 -2.37 -1.78 -13.67
CA GLY A 38 -2.66 -0.37 -13.92
C GLY A 38 -4.06 0.04 -13.44
N ARG A 39 -5.07 -0.78 -13.70
CA ARG A 39 -6.45 -0.56 -13.25
C ARG A 39 -6.57 -0.58 -11.72
N VAL A 40 -5.92 -1.54 -11.05
CA VAL A 40 -5.91 -1.64 -9.59
C VAL A 40 -5.28 -0.39 -8.96
N ILE A 41 -4.13 0.06 -9.46
CA ILE A 41 -3.47 1.28 -8.97
C ILE A 41 -4.38 2.51 -9.10
N LEU A 42 -5.05 2.67 -10.24
CA LEU A 42 -5.99 3.79 -10.45
C LEU A 42 -7.19 3.72 -9.50
N ASN A 43 -7.73 2.52 -9.26
CA ASN A 43 -8.83 2.34 -8.32
C ASN A 43 -8.42 2.68 -6.88
N ILE A 44 -7.21 2.28 -6.47
CA ILE A 44 -6.66 2.63 -5.16
C ILE A 44 -6.53 4.16 -5.03
N GLN A 45 -5.96 4.83 -6.04
CA GLN A 45 -5.84 6.29 -6.02
C GLN A 45 -7.19 6.99 -5.85
N ARG A 46 -8.21 6.57 -6.61
CA ARG A 46 -9.58 7.09 -6.47
C ARG A 46 -10.22 6.82 -5.10
N ALA A 47 -9.84 5.73 -4.43
CA ALA A 47 -10.31 5.43 -3.09
C ALA A 47 -9.63 6.35 -2.05
N ILE A 48 -8.34 6.63 -2.24
CA ILE A 48 -7.57 7.56 -1.39
C ILE A 48 -8.15 8.98 -1.49
N ASP A 49 -8.58 9.41 -2.68
CA ASP A 49 -9.21 10.73 -2.88
C ASP A 49 -10.56 10.89 -2.14
N LYS A 50 -11.12 9.79 -1.62
CA LYS A 50 -12.36 9.77 -0.82
C LYS A 50 -12.10 9.63 0.68
N VAL A 51 -10.84 9.64 1.12
CA VAL A 51 -10.48 9.61 2.54
C VAL A 51 -10.65 11.01 3.11
N ASP A 52 -11.53 11.16 4.11
CA ASP A 52 -11.84 12.46 4.71
C ASP A 52 -10.68 13.05 5.53
N ASP A 53 -9.88 12.19 6.17
CA ASP A 53 -8.69 12.62 6.92
C ASP A 53 -7.51 12.84 5.96
N GLU A 54 -7.17 14.10 5.71
CA GLU A 54 -6.10 14.47 4.79
C GLU A 54 -4.72 13.91 5.20
N LYS A 55 -4.43 13.78 6.51
CA LYS A 55 -3.15 13.19 6.96
C LYS A 55 -3.11 11.70 6.63
N GLN A 56 -4.23 11.02 6.81
CA GLN A 56 -4.36 9.62 6.43
C GLN A 56 -4.27 9.46 4.91
N ALA A 57 -4.94 10.33 4.15
CA ALA A 57 -4.89 10.36 2.69
C ALA A 57 -3.46 10.56 2.19
N GLU A 58 -2.73 11.53 2.73
CA GLU A 58 -1.32 11.79 2.40
C GLU A 58 -0.44 10.56 2.69
N THR A 59 -0.65 9.91 3.84
CA THR A 59 0.07 8.67 4.20
C THR A 59 -0.18 7.56 3.18
N PHE A 60 -1.42 7.40 2.71
CA PHE A 60 -1.75 6.46 1.64
C PHE A 60 -1.12 6.86 0.30
N ARG A 61 -1.17 8.15 -0.09
CA ARG A 61 -0.55 8.66 -1.33
C ARG A 61 0.95 8.39 -1.36
N ASN A 62 1.65 8.65 -0.25
CA ASN A 62 3.07 8.37 -0.10
C ASN A 62 3.37 6.87 -0.18
N THR A 63 2.55 6.04 0.46
CA THR A 63 2.70 4.59 0.44
C THR A 63 2.51 3.99 -0.95
N ILE A 64 1.45 4.39 -1.67
CA ILE A 64 1.20 3.89 -3.03
C ILE A 64 2.26 4.40 -4.02
N ALA A 65 2.82 5.59 -3.82
CA ALA A 65 3.92 6.10 -4.63
C ALA A 65 5.17 5.21 -4.51
N GLN A 66 5.54 4.79 -3.29
CA GLN A 66 6.66 3.86 -3.07
C GLN A 66 6.43 2.51 -3.75
N ILE A 67 5.22 1.95 -3.61
CA ILE A 67 4.84 0.67 -4.26
C ILE A 67 4.90 0.79 -5.78
N LYS A 68 4.40 1.90 -6.36
CA LYS A 68 4.45 2.14 -7.81
C LYS A 68 5.88 2.20 -8.33
N THR A 69 6.79 2.82 -7.59
CA THR A 69 8.21 2.87 -7.94
C THR A 69 8.81 1.46 -7.94
N ALA A 70 8.60 0.68 -6.87
CA ALA A 70 9.10 -0.70 -6.77
C ALA A 70 8.48 -1.64 -7.81
N TYR A 71 7.22 -1.43 -8.19
CA TYR A 71 6.54 -2.23 -9.22
C TYR A 71 7.15 -2.04 -10.61
N ARG A 72 7.61 -0.82 -10.93
CA ARG A 72 8.18 -0.46 -12.24
C ARG A 72 9.63 -0.92 -12.44
N GLN A 73 10.32 -1.24 -11.34
CA GLN A 73 11.66 -1.85 -11.35
C GLN A 73 11.55 -3.34 -11.62
#